data_AF-A0A8W8JTS3-F1
#
_entry.id   AF-A0A8W8JTS3-F1
#
_cell.length_a   1.000
_cell.length_b   1.000
_cell.length_c   1.000
_cell.angle_alpha   90.00
_cell.angle_beta   90.00
_cell.angle_gamma   90.00
#
_symmetry.space_group_name_H-M   'P 1'
#
loop_
_entity.id
_entity.type
_entity.pdbx_description
1 polymer ?
#
loop_
_entity_poly.entity_id
_entity_poly.type
_entity_poly.pdbx_seq_one_letter_code
_entity_poly.pdbx_strand_id
1 'polypeptide(L)'
;MYTVFLLVAVGASLFLGTVQQCCGPSKLQTYFDVLTFLPGGRGSTVTYNMSYDAVTKRVAYHVFGNSMQEDVDAIIDYRANMSYVWSEGVCDVSHANQFHEMCFPEGKLVRKSFMGVFPDIIKLNTYLISDDQGRYSFTIAKPCTPVEMERQQTDFLMLNRFYNMTLGIKNESVFTPPKICFKKESRISKTYETPLLYRAAAMFGQVP
;
A
#
# COMPACT_ATOMS: atom_id res chain seq x y z
N MET A 1 -32.78 -43.00 45.62
CA MET A 1 -32.34 -41.60 45.77
C MET A 1 -31.34 -41.32 44.67
N TYR A 2 -31.73 -40.57 43.62
CA TYR A 2 -30.86 -40.22 42.50
C TYR A 2 -30.28 -38.83 42.74
N THR A 3 -28.97 -38.76 42.99
CA THR A 3 -28.19 -37.52 42.98
C THR A 3 -27.91 -37.12 41.54
N VAL A 4 -28.58 -36.07 41.08
CA VAL A 4 -28.32 -35.41 39.80
C VAL A 4 -27.17 -34.44 40.00
N PHE A 5 -26.02 -34.72 39.38
CA PHE A 5 -24.91 -33.77 39.28
C PHE A 5 -25.27 -32.69 38.25
N LEU A 6 -25.48 -31.47 38.75
CA LEU A 6 -25.64 -30.27 37.93
C LEU A 6 -24.25 -29.77 37.50
N LEU A 7 -23.85 -30.09 36.26
CA LEU A 7 -22.69 -29.52 35.59
C LEU A 7 -23.07 -28.13 35.04
N VAL A 8 -22.71 -27.08 35.77
CA VAL A 8 -22.77 -25.70 35.26
C VAL A 8 -21.54 -25.49 34.37
N ALA A 9 -21.71 -25.65 33.07
CA ALA A 9 -20.71 -25.25 32.09
C ALA A 9 -20.67 -23.71 32.03
N VAL A 10 -19.67 -23.11 32.68
CA VAL A 10 -19.31 -21.71 32.47
C VAL A 10 -18.78 -21.60 31.04
N GLY A 11 -19.64 -21.23 30.11
CA GLY A 11 -19.26 -20.88 28.76
C GLY A 11 -18.39 -19.63 28.81
N ALA A 12 -17.07 -19.83 28.85
CA ALA A 12 -16.12 -18.79 28.54
C ALA A 12 -16.33 -18.44 27.06
N SER A 13 -17.17 -17.43 26.80
CA SER A 13 -17.25 -16.76 25.52
C SER A 13 -15.89 -16.12 25.27
N LEU A 14 -14.98 -16.88 24.64
CA LEU A 14 -13.85 -16.35 23.93
C LEU A 14 -14.41 -15.50 22.79
N PHE A 15 -14.79 -14.26 23.11
CA PHE A 15 -14.76 -13.20 22.13
C PHE A 15 -13.28 -13.04 21.77
N LEU A 16 -12.83 -13.86 20.80
CA LEU A 16 -11.75 -13.47 19.92
C LEU A 16 -12.22 -12.16 19.32
N GLY A 17 -11.83 -11.05 19.96
CA GLY A 17 -12.03 -9.73 19.41
C GLY A 17 -11.43 -9.80 18.03
N THR A 18 -12.29 -9.73 17.01
CA THR A 18 -11.85 -9.63 15.62
C THR A 18 -11.04 -8.34 15.56
N VAL A 19 -9.72 -8.48 15.60
CA VAL A 19 -8.82 -7.34 15.48
C VAL A 19 -9.01 -6.85 14.05
N GLN A 20 -9.68 -5.70 13.92
CA GLN A 20 -10.18 -5.28 12.63
C GLN A 20 -9.01 -4.77 11.78
N GLN A 21 -8.57 -5.59 10.83
CA GLN A 21 -7.77 -5.15 9.68
C GLN A 21 -8.50 -3.95 9.05
N CYS A 22 -7.77 -2.87 8.86
CA CYS A 22 -8.34 -1.60 8.45
C CYS A 22 -7.86 -1.31 7.02
N CYS A 23 -8.79 -1.06 6.10
CA CYS A 23 -8.48 -0.86 4.69
C CYS A 23 -8.76 0.58 4.29
N GLY A 24 -7.82 1.18 3.58
CA GLY A 24 -7.94 2.51 3.01
C GLY A 24 -9.06 2.60 1.98
N PRO A 25 -9.30 3.80 1.44
CA PRO A 25 -10.34 4.02 0.45
C PRO A 25 -10.16 3.12 -0.78
N SER A 26 -11.25 2.50 -1.24
CA SER A 26 -11.24 1.60 -2.40
C SER A 26 -10.95 2.31 -3.73
N LYS A 27 -11.14 3.65 -3.78
CA LYS A 27 -10.77 4.50 -4.90
C LYS A 27 -10.18 5.80 -4.38
N LEU A 28 -8.98 6.15 -4.83
CA LEU A 28 -8.34 7.40 -4.48
C LEU A 28 -7.34 7.86 -5.55
N GLN A 29 -7.07 9.16 -5.54
CA GLN A 29 -5.90 9.76 -6.17
C GLN A 29 -5.06 10.42 -5.07
N THR A 30 -3.75 10.23 -5.07
CA THR A 30 -2.86 10.79 -4.04
C THR A 30 -1.48 11.04 -4.60
N TYR A 31 -0.78 12.00 -4.03
CA TYR A 31 0.67 12.05 -4.13
C TYR A 31 1.28 11.25 -2.98
N PHE A 32 2.44 10.67 -3.21
CA PHE A 32 3.30 10.22 -2.13
C PHE A 32 4.78 10.37 -2.47
N ASP A 33 5.57 10.71 -1.45
CA ASP A 33 7.02 10.73 -1.56
C ASP A 33 7.58 9.45 -0.96
N VAL A 34 8.52 8.82 -1.67
CA VAL A 34 9.35 7.72 -1.18
C VAL A 34 10.72 8.30 -0.84
N LEU A 35 11.03 8.40 0.45
CA LEU A 35 12.32 8.82 0.95
C LEU A 35 13.12 7.59 1.38
N THR A 36 14.32 7.41 0.83
CA THR A 36 15.22 6.32 1.21
C THR A 36 16.45 6.90 1.90
N PHE A 37 16.79 6.36 3.06
CA PHE A 37 17.98 6.70 3.82
C PHE A 37 18.89 5.47 3.92
N LEU A 38 20.16 5.64 3.54
CA LEU A 38 21.18 4.61 3.58
C LEU A 38 22.25 5.01 4.61
N PRO A 39 22.62 4.15 5.58
CA PRO A 39 23.70 4.42 6.52
C PRO A 39 25.00 4.73 5.76
N GLY A 40 25.60 5.90 6.02
CA GLY A 40 26.86 6.33 5.36
C GLY A 40 26.74 6.70 3.89
N GLY A 41 25.55 6.66 3.30
CA GLY A 41 25.29 6.99 1.90
C GLY A 41 24.45 8.26 1.72
N ARG A 42 24.26 8.67 0.46
CA ARG A 42 23.30 9.73 0.11
C ARG A 42 21.90 9.13 0.03
N GLY A 43 20.95 9.71 0.75
CA GLY A 43 19.54 9.35 0.60
C GLY A 43 18.96 9.78 -0.75
N SER A 44 17.78 9.28 -1.07
CA SER A 44 17.02 9.67 -2.25
C SER A 44 15.59 10.04 -1.89
N THR A 45 14.95 10.82 -2.75
CA THR A 45 13.53 11.14 -2.66
C THR A 45 12.94 11.03 -4.05
N VAL A 46 11.84 10.31 -4.18
CA VAL A 46 11.11 10.15 -5.44
C VAL A 46 9.64 10.43 -5.16
N THR A 47 9.05 11.32 -5.94
CA THR A 47 7.63 11.67 -5.82
C THR A 47 6.81 10.84 -6.80
N TYR A 48 5.65 10.38 -6.36
CA TYR A 48 4.69 9.62 -7.14
C TYR A 48 3.34 10.33 -7.11
N ASN A 49 2.64 10.35 -8.23
CA ASN A 49 1.21 10.59 -8.31
C ASN A 49 0.51 9.27 -8.65
N MET A 50 -0.38 8.82 -7.77
CA MET A 50 -1.03 7.52 -7.87
C MET A 50 -2.54 7.67 -8.03
N SER A 51 -3.09 6.91 -8.97
CA SER A 51 -4.53 6.63 -9.08
C SER A 51 -4.76 5.16 -8.74
N TYR A 52 -5.51 4.89 -7.67
CA TYR A 52 -5.73 3.56 -7.12
C TYR A 52 -7.22 3.19 -7.19
N ASP A 53 -7.55 2.05 -7.79
CA ASP A 53 -8.91 1.52 -7.87
C ASP A 53 -8.94 0.03 -7.49
N ALA A 54 -9.29 -0.26 -6.24
CA ALA A 54 -9.44 -1.61 -5.72
C ALA A 54 -10.65 -2.35 -6.30
N VAL A 55 -11.72 -1.62 -6.65
CA VAL A 55 -12.95 -2.23 -7.17
C VAL A 55 -12.64 -2.93 -8.49
N THR A 56 -11.90 -2.27 -9.36
CA THR A 56 -11.50 -2.80 -10.67
C THR A 56 -10.10 -3.41 -10.69
N LYS A 57 -9.39 -3.40 -9.55
CA LYS A 57 -8.03 -3.94 -9.36
C LYS A 57 -7.04 -3.37 -10.37
N ARG A 58 -6.90 -2.05 -10.38
CA ARG A 58 -5.92 -1.35 -11.23
C ARG A 58 -5.28 -0.19 -10.49
N VAL A 59 -4.03 0.08 -10.83
CA VAL A 59 -3.26 1.19 -10.29
C VAL A 59 -2.52 1.88 -11.42
N ALA A 60 -2.52 3.20 -11.41
CA ALA A 60 -1.70 4.01 -12.31
C ALA A 60 -0.77 4.90 -11.50
N TYR A 61 0.46 5.06 -11.97
CA TYR A 61 1.49 5.90 -11.38
C TYR A 61 2.03 6.86 -12.42
N HIS A 62 2.35 8.06 -11.97
CA HIS A 62 3.30 8.94 -12.62
C HIS A 62 4.41 9.21 -11.61
N VAL A 63 5.64 8.85 -11.96
CA VAL A 63 6.84 8.98 -11.13
C VAL A 63 7.63 10.16 -11.65
N PHE A 64 7.87 11.14 -10.78
CA PHE A 64 8.59 12.36 -11.12
C PHE A 64 10.11 12.10 -11.05
N GLY A 65 10.80 12.26 -12.18
CA GLY A 65 12.26 12.22 -12.26
C GLY A 65 12.91 13.57 -11.92
N ASN A 66 14.23 13.69 -12.05
CA ASN A 66 14.91 14.99 -11.88
C ASN A 66 14.69 15.91 -13.10
N SER A 67 14.23 15.35 -14.21
CA SER A 67 13.81 16.05 -15.42
C SER A 67 12.60 15.35 -16.02
N MET A 68 11.84 16.02 -16.89
CA MET A 68 10.69 15.42 -17.57
C MET A 68 11.05 14.19 -18.44
N GLN A 69 12.32 14.06 -18.84
CA GLN A 69 12.81 12.91 -19.59
C GLN A 69 12.99 11.68 -18.69
N GLU A 70 13.21 11.91 -17.39
CA GLU A 70 13.33 10.88 -16.37
C GLU A 70 11.97 10.49 -15.75
N ASP A 71 10.87 11.14 -16.16
CA ASP A 71 9.53 10.78 -15.70
C ASP A 71 9.17 9.39 -16.21
N VAL A 72 8.55 8.59 -15.35
CA VAL A 72 8.10 7.24 -15.67
C VAL A 72 6.62 7.14 -15.35
N ASP A 73 5.83 6.72 -16.32
CA ASP A 73 4.44 6.38 -16.09
C ASP A 73 4.26 4.87 -16.04
N ALA A 74 3.30 4.41 -15.25
CA ALA A 74 2.93 3.01 -15.20
C ALA A 74 1.43 2.82 -15.04
N ILE A 75 0.89 1.77 -15.67
CA ILE A 75 -0.46 1.24 -15.43
C ILE A 75 -0.33 -0.25 -15.14
N ILE A 76 -0.91 -0.70 -14.04
CA ILE A 76 -0.99 -2.10 -13.67
C ILE A 76 -2.46 -2.48 -13.61
N ASP A 77 -2.88 -3.31 -14.56
CA ASP A 77 -4.22 -3.91 -14.60
C ASP A 77 -4.11 -5.36 -14.14
N TYR A 78 -4.51 -5.60 -12.89
CA TYR A 78 -4.42 -6.91 -12.26
C TYR A 78 -5.54 -7.86 -12.73
N ARG A 79 -6.64 -7.34 -13.28
CA ARG A 79 -7.68 -8.19 -13.88
C ARG A 79 -7.26 -8.70 -15.25
N ALA A 80 -6.63 -7.84 -16.04
CA ALA A 80 -6.05 -8.21 -17.33
C ALA A 80 -4.72 -8.96 -17.20
N ASN A 81 -4.11 -8.97 -16.00
CA ASN A 81 -2.78 -9.52 -15.72
C ASN A 81 -1.67 -8.85 -16.55
N MET A 82 -1.75 -7.52 -16.70
CA MET A 82 -0.84 -6.73 -17.52
C MET A 82 -0.30 -5.52 -16.74
N SER A 83 0.98 -5.24 -16.93
CA SER A 83 1.66 -4.03 -16.47
C SER A 83 2.27 -3.33 -17.67
N TYR A 84 2.06 -2.03 -17.77
CA TYR A 84 2.56 -1.15 -18.81
C TYR A 84 3.41 -0.08 -18.13
N VAL A 85 4.69 0.01 -18.48
CA VAL A 85 5.61 1.01 -17.94
C VAL A 85 6.24 1.73 -19.12
N TRP A 86 6.17 3.06 -19.16
CA TRP A 86 6.73 3.81 -20.27
C TRP A 86 7.47 5.06 -19.83
N SER A 87 8.51 5.38 -20.60
CA SER A 87 9.32 6.58 -20.48
C SER A 87 10.06 6.79 -21.81
N GLU A 88 10.43 8.04 -22.12
CA GLU A 88 11.21 8.40 -23.32
C GLU A 88 10.71 7.78 -24.65
N GLY A 89 9.39 7.59 -24.79
CA GLY A 89 8.77 7.02 -26.00
C GLY A 89 8.88 5.50 -26.15
N VAL A 90 9.48 4.81 -25.17
CA VAL A 90 9.54 3.35 -25.08
C VAL A 90 8.51 2.87 -24.07
N CYS A 91 7.88 1.72 -24.34
CA CYS A 91 6.96 1.08 -23.39
C CYS A 91 7.32 -0.39 -23.20
N ASP A 92 7.55 -0.76 -21.95
CA ASP A 92 7.74 -2.13 -21.49
C ASP A 92 6.41 -2.70 -21.01
N VAL A 93 6.14 -3.92 -21.42
CA VAL A 93 4.90 -4.62 -21.10
C VAL A 93 5.23 -5.93 -20.41
N SER A 94 4.69 -6.15 -19.22
CA SER A 94 4.92 -7.38 -18.45
C SER A 94 3.62 -7.93 -17.88
N HIS A 95 3.67 -9.12 -17.29
CA HIS A 95 2.56 -9.60 -16.47
C HIS A 95 2.46 -8.80 -15.17
N ALA A 96 1.23 -8.61 -14.69
CA ALA A 96 0.99 -8.04 -13.38
C ALA A 96 1.27 -9.08 -12.29
N ASN A 97 1.63 -8.61 -11.10
CA ASN A 97 1.71 -9.45 -9.90
C ASN A 97 0.32 -9.65 -9.28
N GLN A 98 0.25 -10.19 -8.06
CA GLN A 98 -1.00 -10.26 -7.31
C GLN A 98 -1.46 -8.85 -6.89
N PHE A 99 -2.78 -8.59 -6.99
CA PHE A 99 -3.37 -7.38 -6.45
C PHE A 99 -3.42 -7.45 -4.93
N HIS A 100 -2.91 -6.42 -4.28
CA HIS A 100 -3.05 -6.24 -2.84
C HIS A 100 -3.85 -4.98 -2.56
N GLU A 101 -4.90 -5.13 -1.76
CA GLU A 101 -5.65 -3.99 -1.29
C GLU A 101 -4.81 -3.15 -0.34
N MET A 102 -5.08 -1.85 -0.31
CA MET A 102 -4.42 -0.92 0.61
C MET A 102 -4.96 -1.11 2.02
N CYS A 103 -4.59 -2.22 2.63
CA CYS A 103 -5.00 -2.60 3.96
C CYS A 103 -3.80 -2.62 4.90
N PHE A 104 -4.01 -2.09 6.10
CA PHE A 104 -3.00 -2.07 7.15
C PHE A 104 -3.15 -3.36 7.96
N PRO A 105 -2.10 -4.20 8.04
CA PRO A 105 -2.17 -5.42 8.81
C PRO A 105 -2.34 -5.10 10.30
N GLU A 106 -2.73 -6.11 11.06
CA GLU A 106 -2.83 -5.98 12.51
C GLU A 106 -1.48 -5.56 13.09
N GLY A 107 -1.48 -4.51 13.90
CA GLY A 107 -0.29 -3.95 14.52
C GLY A 107 -0.56 -3.44 15.93
N LYS A 108 0.50 -3.32 16.71
CA LYS A 108 0.42 -2.72 18.05
C LYS A 108 0.23 -1.22 17.92
N LEU A 109 -0.86 -0.66 18.45
CA LEU A 109 -1.01 0.79 18.55
C LEU A 109 0.10 1.35 19.47
N VAL A 110 0.99 2.17 18.91
CA VAL A 110 2.13 2.75 19.63
C VAL A 110 2.02 4.26 19.83
N ARG A 111 1.19 4.95 19.04
CA ARG A 111 1.00 6.40 19.15
C ARG A 111 -0.42 6.82 18.80
N LYS A 112 -0.96 7.74 19.58
CA LYS A 112 -2.12 8.58 19.21
C LYS A 112 -1.61 10.01 19.08
N SER A 113 -1.81 10.65 17.95
CA SER A 113 -1.33 12.00 17.67
C SER A 113 -2.36 12.80 16.87
N PHE A 114 -2.01 14.02 16.48
CA PHE A 114 -2.80 14.85 15.60
C PHE A 114 -1.89 15.67 14.69
N MET A 115 -2.42 16.08 13.54
CA MET A 115 -1.84 17.07 12.64
C MET A 115 -2.76 18.29 12.54
N GLY A 116 -2.17 19.48 12.38
CA GLY A 116 -2.90 20.75 12.30
C GLY A 116 -3.04 21.46 13.65
N VAL A 117 -3.79 22.56 13.64
CA VAL A 117 -4.06 23.43 14.80
C VAL A 117 -5.56 23.70 14.83
N PHE A 118 -6.14 23.82 16.03
CA PHE A 118 -7.57 24.06 16.21
C PHE A 118 -8.07 25.26 15.38
N PRO A 119 -9.25 25.15 14.70
CA PRO A 119 -10.19 24.03 14.72
C PRO A 119 -9.84 22.87 13.76
N ASP A 120 -8.87 23.05 12.88
CA ASP A 120 -8.55 22.13 11.79
C ASP A 120 -7.51 21.09 12.24
N ILE A 121 -8.01 20.06 12.94
CA ILE A 121 -7.19 18.96 13.45
C ILE A 121 -7.55 17.61 12.81
N ILE A 122 -6.53 16.88 12.36
CA ILE A 122 -6.65 15.50 11.88
C ILE A 122 -6.10 14.57 12.96
N LYS A 123 -6.94 13.68 13.49
CA LYS A 123 -6.52 12.67 14.48
C LYS A 123 -5.82 11.50 13.79
N LEU A 124 -4.70 11.08 14.35
CA LEU A 124 -3.84 10.05 13.80
C LEU A 124 -3.58 8.94 14.81
N ASN A 125 -3.47 7.72 14.30
CA ASN A 125 -3.01 6.56 15.03
C ASN A 125 -1.80 5.96 14.32
N THR A 126 -0.75 5.62 15.06
CA THR A 126 0.42 4.92 14.52
C THR A 126 0.48 3.51 15.08
N TYR A 127 0.58 2.53 14.18
CA TYR A 127 0.66 1.11 14.47
C TYR A 127 2.04 0.59 14.11
N LEU A 128 2.60 -0.25 14.98
CA LEU A 128 3.88 -0.90 14.78
C LEU A 128 3.66 -2.38 14.46
N ILE A 129 4.35 -2.84 13.42
CA ILE A 129 4.39 -4.23 12.99
C ILE A 129 5.85 -4.62 12.87
N SER A 130 6.24 -5.71 13.51
CA SER A 130 7.60 -6.23 13.43
C SER A 130 7.56 -7.68 12.96
N ASP A 131 8.42 -8.01 12.01
CA ASP A 131 8.62 -9.37 11.53
C ASP A 131 10.11 -9.63 11.27
N ASP A 132 10.46 -10.83 10.83
CA ASP A 132 11.84 -11.22 10.52
C ASP A 132 12.47 -10.37 9.40
N GLN A 133 11.66 -9.65 8.62
CA GLN A 133 12.11 -8.76 7.56
C GLN A 133 12.28 -7.31 8.02
N GLY A 134 11.95 -6.98 9.28
CA GLY A 134 12.21 -5.68 9.85
C GLY A 134 11.00 -5.08 10.56
N ARG A 135 11.05 -3.76 10.74
CA ARG A 135 10.05 -3.01 11.50
C ARG A 135 9.31 -2.05 10.59
N TYR A 136 7.99 -2.13 10.62
CA TYR A 136 7.08 -1.25 9.89
C TYR A 136 6.28 -0.41 10.88
N SER A 137 6.15 0.88 10.58
CA SER A 137 5.28 1.79 11.32
C SER A 137 4.30 2.44 10.34
N PHE A 138 3.01 2.30 10.60
CA PHE A 138 1.94 2.86 9.77
C PHE A 138 1.20 3.92 10.56
N THR A 139 1.25 5.16 10.10
CA THR A 139 0.44 6.27 10.62
C THR A 139 -0.76 6.47 9.70
N ILE A 140 -1.95 6.32 10.28
CA ILE A 140 -3.23 6.42 9.58
C ILE A 140 -4.15 7.46 10.22
N ALA A 141 -4.91 8.16 9.38
CA ALA A 141 -6.05 8.98 9.78
C ALA A 141 -7.35 8.17 9.69
N LYS A 142 -8.41 8.65 10.35
CA LYS A 142 -9.75 8.05 10.19
C LYS A 142 -10.32 8.35 8.79
N PRO A 143 -11.05 7.41 8.14
CA PRO A 143 -11.39 6.08 8.66
C PRO A 143 -10.23 5.07 8.59
N CYS A 144 -9.38 5.10 7.56
CA CYS A 144 -8.20 4.22 7.39
C CYS A 144 -7.24 4.83 6.35
N THR A 145 -7.10 6.16 6.34
CA THR A 145 -6.35 6.87 5.30
C THR A 145 -4.86 6.84 5.61
N PRO A 146 -3.98 6.34 4.72
CA PRO A 146 -2.54 6.42 4.95
C PRO A 146 -2.08 7.87 5.05
N VAL A 147 -1.21 8.14 6.01
CA VAL A 147 -0.50 9.42 6.13
C VAL A 147 0.99 9.19 5.98
N GLU A 148 1.52 8.17 6.67
CA GLU A 148 2.94 7.85 6.62
C GLU A 148 3.14 6.34 6.82
N MET A 149 4.07 5.76 6.07
CA MET A 149 4.58 4.41 6.29
C MET A 149 6.10 4.49 6.41
N GLU A 150 6.63 3.99 7.51
CA GLU A 150 8.06 3.83 7.74
C GLU A 150 8.40 2.34 7.69
N ARG A 151 9.45 1.98 6.95
CA ARG A 151 10.05 0.65 6.95
C ARG A 151 11.51 0.78 7.35
N GLN A 152 11.87 0.17 8.46
CA GLN A 152 13.22 0.11 8.97
C GLN A 152 13.76 -1.32 8.82
N GLN A 153 14.90 -1.44 8.13
CA GLN A 153 15.73 -2.64 8.09
C GLN A 153 17.14 -2.30 8.61
N THR A 154 17.99 -3.31 8.77
CA THR A 154 19.37 -3.15 9.29
C THR A 154 20.16 -2.10 8.49
N ASP A 155 20.00 -2.11 7.16
CA ASP A 155 20.86 -1.36 6.25
C ASP A 155 20.14 -0.22 5.51
N PHE A 156 18.85 0.03 5.80
CA PHE A 156 18.15 1.19 5.26
C PHE A 156 16.88 1.55 6.05
N LEU A 157 16.48 2.81 5.90
CA LEU A 157 15.18 3.32 6.32
C LEU A 157 14.44 3.86 5.08
N MET A 158 13.20 3.43 4.88
CA MET A 158 12.32 3.94 3.84
C MET A 158 11.10 4.61 4.49
N LEU A 159 10.72 5.78 3.99
CA LEU A 159 9.59 6.54 4.45
C LEU A 159 8.69 6.92 3.27
N ASN A 160 7.44 6.48 3.31
CA ASN A 160 6.42 6.84 2.34
C ASN A 160 5.46 7.85 2.98
N ARG A 161 5.36 9.06 2.43
CA ARG A 161 4.47 10.12 2.94
C ARG A 161 3.38 10.41 1.94
N PHE A 162 2.13 10.26 2.36
CA PHE A 162 0.95 10.45 1.50
C PHE A 162 0.35 11.83 1.73
N TYR A 163 0.04 12.55 0.65
CA TYR A 163 -0.52 13.89 0.70
C TYR A 163 -1.38 14.20 -0.53
N ASN A 164 -2.16 15.28 -0.45
CA ASN A 164 -3.08 15.73 -1.49
C ASN A 164 -4.07 14.64 -1.97
N MET A 165 -4.52 13.79 -1.04
CA MET A 165 -5.45 12.71 -1.36
C MET A 165 -6.84 13.25 -1.73
N THR A 166 -7.38 12.76 -2.84
CA THR A 166 -8.78 12.93 -3.22
C THR A 166 -9.44 11.55 -3.30
N LEU A 167 -10.63 11.41 -2.73
CA LEU A 167 -11.42 10.18 -2.85
C LEU A 167 -12.02 10.05 -4.25
N GLY A 168 -12.04 8.84 -4.79
CA GLY A 168 -12.49 8.57 -6.16
C GLY A 168 -11.40 8.80 -7.22
N ILE A 169 -11.78 8.60 -8.48
CA ILE A 169 -10.94 8.83 -9.66
C ILE A 169 -11.59 9.94 -10.49
N LYS A 170 -10.91 11.07 -10.67
CA LYS A 170 -11.46 12.21 -11.41
C LYS A 170 -11.62 11.94 -12.91
N ASN A 171 -10.65 11.25 -13.50
CA ASN A 171 -10.64 10.92 -14.92
C ASN A 171 -10.20 9.46 -15.09
N GLU A 172 -11.09 8.63 -15.63
CA GLU A 172 -10.87 7.20 -15.86
C GLU A 172 -9.82 6.91 -16.94
N SER A 173 -9.50 7.89 -17.81
CA SER A 173 -8.50 7.72 -18.87
C SER A 173 -7.08 7.48 -18.33
N VAL A 174 -6.82 7.77 -17.05
CA VAL A 174 -5.52 7.48 -16.41
C VAL A 174 -5.16 6.00 -16.42
N PHE A 175 -6.13 5.12 -16.63
CA PHE A 175 -5.93 3.67 -16.73
C PHE A 175 -5.89 3.16 -18.17
N THR A 176 -5.82 4.05 -19.17
CA THR A 176 -5.72 3.65 -20.58
C THR A 176 -4.27 3.74 -21.05
N PRO A 177 -3.61 2.62 -21.39
CA PRO A 177 -2.22 2.66 -21.89
C PRO A 177 -2.11 3.45 -23.19
N PRO A 178 -1.02 4.21 -23.40
CA PRO A 178 -0.81 4.95 -24.63
C PRO A 178 -0.53 4.01 -25.81
N LYS A 179 -0.76 4.50 -27.04
CA LYS A 179 -0.58 3.71 -28.28
C LYS A 179 0.82 3.09 -28.43
N ILE A 180 1.85 3.70 -27.85
CA ILE A 180 3.22 3.18 -27.88
C ILE A 180 3.35 1.79 -27.23
N CYS A 181 2.50 1.48 -26.26
CA CYS A 181 2.49 0.20 -25.55
C CYS A 181 1.90 -0.97 -26.34
N PHE A 182 1.37 -0.72 -27.54
CA PHE A 182 0.80 -1.75 -28.41
C PHE A 182 1.64 -1.97 -29.68
N LYS A 183 2.82 -1.33 -29.78
CA LYS A 183 3.75 -1.53 -30.91
C LYS A 183 4.54 -2.83 -30.73
N LYS A 184 4.88 -3.53 -31.81
CA LYS A 184 5.65 -4.80 -31.79
C LYS A 184 7.00 -4.73 -31.05
N GLU A 185 7.56 -3.54 -30.87
CA GLU A 185 8.82 -3.29 -30.17
C GLU A 185 8.66 -3.23 -28.63
N SER A 186 7.42 -3.25 -28.12
CA SER A 186 7.16 -3.35 -26.68
C SER A 186 7.70 -4.68 -26.16
N ARG A 187 8.76 -4.63 -25.36
CA ARG A 187 9.48 -5.82 -24.91
C ARG A 187 8.64 -6.49 -23.81
N ILE A 188 8.33 -7.76 -24.03
CA ILE A 188 7.77 -8.63 -22.99
C ILE A 188 8.92 -8.99 -22.05
N SER A 189 9.10 -8.22 -20.99
CA SER A 189 10.06 -8.54 -19.91
C SER A 189 9.34 -9.20 -18.75
N LYS A 190 10.05 -10.05 -18.00
CA LYS A 190 9.51 -10.77 -16.84
C LYS A 190 9.09 -9.76 -15.77
N THR A 191 7.89 -10.00 -15.24
CA THR A 191 7.28 -9.49 -14.00
C THR A 191 7.84 -8.19 -13.43
N TYR A 192 7.10 -7.09 -13.55
CA TYR A 192 7.39 -5.85 -12.83
C TYR A 192 7.05 -6.00 -11.34
N GLU A 193 8.05 -5.88 -10.47
CA GLU A 193 7.83 -5.73 -9.03
C GLU A 193 7.37 -4.29 -8.76
N THR A 194 6.12 -4.14 -8.32
CA THR A 194 5.65 -2.87 -7.74
C THR A 194 6.56 -2.46 -6.59
N PRO A 195 6.89 -1.16 -6.44
CA PRO A 195 7.50 -0.66 -5.21
C PRO A 195 6.65 -1.14 -4.03
N LEU A 196 7.25 -1.98 -3.18
CA LEU A 196 6.61 -2.74 -2.10
C LEU A 196 5.84 -1.82 -1.13
N LEU A 197 4.55 -1.63 -1.37
CA LEU A 197 3.60 -1.08 -0.40
C LEU A 197 2.77 -2.16 0.31
N TYR A 198 2.82 -3.41 -0.16
CA TYR A 198 1.92 -4.44 0.32
C TYR A 198 2.64 -5.76 0.57
N ARG A 199 2.71 -6.15 1.85
CA ARG A 199 2.81 -7.56 2.21
C ARG A 199 1.40 -8.13 2.12
N ALA A 200 1.23 -9.26 1.46
CA ALA A 200 0.01 -10.04 1.54
C ALA A 200 -0.35 -10.23 3.02
N ALA A 201 -1.62 -10.02 3.38
CA ALA A 201 -2.13 -10.57 4.63
C ALA A 201 -1.74 -12.05 4.65
N ALA A 202 -1.11 -12.48 5.75
CA ALA A 202 -0.72 -13.87 5.96
C ALA A 202 -1.97 -14.75 5.84
N MET A 203 -2.19 -15.28 4.65
CA MET A 203 -3.25 -16.21 4.33
C MET A 203 -2.64 -17.60 4.43
N PHE A 204 -3.10 -18.31 5.47
CA PHE A 204 -2.95 -19.73 5.74
C PHE A 204 -1.65 -20.18 6.40
N GLY A 205 -1.84 -20.80 7.57
CA GLY A 205 -0.81 -21.46 8.33
C GLY A 205 -0.13 -22.57 7.55
N GLN A 206 1.17 -22.70 7.80
CA GLN A 206 1.86 -23.96 7.63
C GLN A 206 2.01 -24.59 9.01
N VAL A 207 1.21 -25.63 9.22
CA VAL A 207 1.54 -26.79 10.05
C VAL A 207 1.66 -27.94 9.04
N PRO A 208 2.56 -28.93 9.19
CA PRO A 208 3.40 -29.26 10.35
C PRO A 208 4.87 -28.87 10.22
#